data_AF-A0A2P5LPD9-F1
#
_entry.id   AF-A0A2P5LPD9-F1
#
_cell.length_a   1.000
_cell.length_b   1.000
_cell.length_c   1.000
_cell.angle_alpha   90.00
_cell.angle_beta   90.00
_cell.angle_gamma   90.00
#
_symmetry.space_group_name_H-M   'P 1'
#
loop_
_entity.id
_entity.type
_entity.pdbx_description
1 polymer ?
#
loop_
_entity_poly.entity_id
_entity_poly.type
_entity_poly.pdbx_seq_one_letter_code
_entity_poly.pdbx_strand_id
1 'polypeptide(L)' 'EMIDEGAPPPAAIIGMPVGFVGAAESKDALREYGRVPFVIVKGRKGGSAMAAAAINALASEQE' A
#
# COMPACT_ATOMS: atom_id res chain seq x y z
N GLU A 1 -0.16 -11.32 8.21
CA GLU A 1 -1.21 -11.82 9.14
C GLU A 1 -2.42 -12.33 8.39
N MET A 2 -3.45 -11.53 8.06
CA MET A 2 -4.68 -12.06 7.43
C MET A 2 -4.43 -12.97 6.21
N ILE A 3 -3.54 -12.58 5.30
CA ILE A 3 -3.20 -13.37 4.09
C ILE A 3 -2.49 -14.69 4.47
N ASP A 4 -1.65 -14.67 5.51
CA ASP A 4 -0.93 -15.85 5.99
C ASP A 4 -1.86 -16.82 6.73
N GLU A 5 -2.90 -16.28 7.37
CA GLU A 5 -3.98 -17.02 8.04
C GLU A 5 -5.03 -17.58 7.05
N GLY A 6 -4.81 -17.40 5.74
CA GLY A 6 -5.65 -17.98 4.69
C GLY A 6 -6.75 -17.07 4.16
N ALA A 7 -6.76 -15.77 4.51
CA ALA A 7 -7.64 -14.82 3.83
C ALA A 7 -7.27 -14.75 2.33
N PRO A 8 -8.27 -14.63 1.44
CA PRO A 8 -7.99 -14.49 0.02
C PRO A 8 -7.14 -13.24 -0.23
N PRO A 9 -6.05 -13.34 -1.01
CA PRO A 9 -5.21 -12.19 -1.29
C PRO A 9 -5.99 -11.16 -2.12
N PRO A 10 -5.84 -9.85 -1.82
CA PRO A 10 -6.43 -8.82 -2.67
C PRO A 10 -5.73 -8.80 -4.04
N ALA A 11 -6.39 -8.21 -5.04
CA ALA A 11 -5.80 -8.07 -6.38
C ALA A 11 -4.54 -7.19 -6.38
N ALA A 12 -4.52 -6.15 -5.54
CA ALA A 12 -3.37 -5.29 -5.28
C ALA A 12 -3.50 -4.58 -3.92
N ILE A 13 -2.40 -4.02 -3.41
CA ILE A 13 -2.36 -3.24 -2.15
C ILE A 13 -1.80 -1.84 -2.39
N ILE A 14 -2.53 -0.81 -1.96
CA ILE A 14 -2.04 0.59 -1.90
C ILE A 14 -1.58 0.89 -0.47
N GLY A 15 -0.32 0.62 -0.19
CA GLY A 15 0.30 0.78 1.13
C GLY A 15 0.87 2.18 1.32
N MET A 16 0.03 3.17 1.63
CA MET A 16 0.46 4.57 1.83
C MET A 16 0.28 5.12 3.26
N PRO A 17 0.63 4.41 4.35
CA PRO A 17 0.65 5.03 5.67
C PRO A 17 1.67 6.17 5.74
N VAL A 18 1.30 7.22 6.46
CA VAL A 18 2.16 8.37 6.81
C VAL A 18 2.45 8.34 8.30
N GLY A 19 3.66 8.73 8.68
CA GLY A 19 3.99 8.90 10.08
C GLY A 19 5.45 8.69 10.41
N PHE A 20 5.75 8.86 11.70
CA PHE A 20 7.09 8.72 12.25
C PHE A 20 7.32 7.38 12.95
N VAL A 21 6.25 6.64 13.25
CA VAL A 21 6.31 5.35 13.94
C VAL A 21 5.64 4.30 13.08
N GLY A 22 6.38 3.27 12.66
CA GLY A 22 5.88 2.10 11.94
C GLY A 22 5.49 2.32 10.48
N ALA A 23 5.42 3.57 9.99
CA ALA A 23 5.02 3.85 8.61
C ALA A 23 6.06 3.33 7.60
N ALA A 24 7.34 3.64 7.78
CA ALA A 24 8.39 3.18 6.87
C ALA A 24 8.55 1.66 6.97
N GLU A 25 8.58 1.15 8.19
CA GLU A 25 8.79 -0.24 8.55
C GLU A 25 7.67 -1.14 8.01
N SER A 26 6.40 -0.74 8.13
CA SER A 26 5.27 -1.51 7.56
C SER A 26 5.28 -1.56 6.03
N LYS A 27 5.72 -0.48 5.36
CA LYS A 27 5.86 -0.45 3.90
C LYS A 27 7.03 -1.31 3.41
N ASP A 28 8.14 -1.33 4.15
CA ASP A 28 9.25 -2.22 3.85
C ASP A 28 8.89 -3.68 4.11
N ALA A 29 8.14 -3.98 5.18
CA ALA A 29 7.61 -5.32 5.43
C ALA A 29 6.68 -5.79 4.29
N LEU A 30 5.79 -4.92 3.77
CA LEU A 30 4.97 -5.25 2.59
C LEU A 30 5.83 -5.51 1.34
N ARG A 31 6.88 -4.71 1.14
CA ARG A 31 7.82 -4.87 0.03
C ARG A 31 8.59 -6.18 0.11
N GLU A 32 9.02 -6.58 1.30
CA GLU A 32 9.71 -7.84 1.57
C GLU A 32 8.76 -9.04 1.47
N TYR A 33 7.51 -8.87 1.88
CA TYR A 33 6.48 -9.90 1.78
C TYR A 33 6.24 -10.32 0.32
N GLY A 34 6.09 -9.36 -0.60
CA GLY A 34 6.17 -9.59 -2.05
C GLY A 34 5.14 -10.55 -2.69
N ARG A 35 4.15 -11.06 -1.94
CA ARG A 35 3.18 -12.06 -2.43
C ARG A 35 1.98 -11.47 -3.19
N VAL A 36 1.77 -10.16 -3.10
CA VAL A 36 0.64 -9.46 -3.74
C VAL A 36 1.18 -8.22 -4.45
N PRO A 37 0.71 -7.87 -5.67
CA PRO A 37 1.06 -6.60 -6.32
C PRO A 37 0.81 -5.42 -5.38
N PHE A 38 1.79 -4.51 -5.26
CA PHE A 38 1.67 -3.40 -4.33
C PHE A 38 2.25 -2.11 -4.89
N VAL A 39 1.79 -0.99 -4.33
CA VAL A 39 2.41 0.32 -4.49
C VAL A 39 2.58 0.98 -3.13
N ILE A 40 3.75 1.56 -2.89
CA ILE A 40 4.10 2.26 -1.66
C ILE A 40 4.85 3.56 -1.97
N VAL A 41 4.77 4.52 -1.06
CA VAL A 41 5.70 5.66 -1.01
C VAL A 41 6.74 5.37 0.06
N LYS A 42 8.01 5.17 -0.31
CA LYS A 42 9.08 4.82 0.65
C LYS A 42 9.26 5.89 1.75
N GLY A 43 9.73 5.46 2.92
CA GLY A 43 10.01 6.34 4.06
C GLY A 43 8.75 6.79 4.79
N ARG A 44 8.76 8.01 5.34
CA ARG A 44 7.70 8.51 6.26
C ARG A 44 6.49 9.15 5.56
N LYS A 45 6.60 9.49 4.28
CA LYS A 45 5.55 10.15 3.49
C LYS A 45 4.45 9.17 3.09
N GLY A 46 3.23 9.67 2.97
CA GLY A 46 2.03 8.91 2.60
C GLY A 46 0.78 9.73 2.91
N GLY A 47 -0.31 9.04 3.25
CA GLY A 47 -1.53 9.64 3.78
C GLY A 47 -2.73 9.41 2.86
N SER A 48 -3.91 9.72 3.38
CA SER A 48 -5.19 9.49 2.70
C SER A 48 -5.29 10.18 1.35
N ALA A 49 -4.79 11.41 1.21
CA ALA A 49 -4.80 12.14 -0.06
C ALA A 49 -4.00 11.41 -1.16
N MET A 50 -2.81 10.90 -0.84
CA MET A 50 -2.00 10.14 -1.82
C MET A 50 -2.64 8.80 -2.15
N ALA A 51 -3.19 8.11 -1.13
CA ALA A 51 -3.88 6.83 -1.34
C ALA A 51 -5.11 6.99 -2.25
N ALA A 52 -5.93 8.02 -1.99
CA ALA A 52 -7.10 8.32 -2.80
C ALA A 52 -6.72 8.74 -4.23
N ALA A 53 -5.66 9.54 -4.39
CA ALA A 53 -5.16 9.92 -5.71
C ALA A 53 -4.70 8.68 -6.51
N ALA A 54 -4.00 7.74 -5.88
CA ALA A 54 -3.58 6.49 -6.53
C ALA A 54 -4.79 5.62 -6.94
N ILE A 55 -5.84 5.54 -6.12
CA ILE A 55 -7.08 4.85 -6.49
C ILE A 55 -7.75 5.55 -7.68
N ASN A 56 -7.93 6.86 -7.61
CA ASN A 56 -8.61 7.64 -8.65
C ASN A 56 -7.88 7.50 -10.01
N ALA A 57 -6.55 7.56 -10.00
CA ALA A 57 -5.73 7.39 -11.21
C ALA A 57 -5.83 5.97 -11.81
N LEU A 58 -6.08 4.95 -10.98
CA LEU A 58 -6.28 3.57 -11.45
C LEU A 58 -7.73 3.29 -11.89
N ALA A 59 -8.68 4.13 -11.47
CA ALA A 59 -10.10 3.93 -11.73
C ALA A 59 -10.55 4.45 -13.11
N SER A 60 -9.75 5.28 -13.76
CA SER A 60 -10.09 5.96 -15.02
C SER A 60 -8.86 6.14 -15.90
N GLU A 61 -9.03 6.04 -17.21
CA GLU A 61 -7.99 6.37 -18.20
C GLU A 61 -7.92 7.87 -18.52
N GLN A 62 -8.92 8.63 -18.08
CA GLN A 62 -8.94 10.10 -18.22
C GLN A 62 -8.27 10.73 -16.98
N GLU A 63 -7.38 11.69 -17.23
CA GLU A 63 -6.78 12.57 -16.20
C GLU A 63 -7.70 13.74 -15.84
#